data_AF-A0A8S9ILU9-F1
#
_entry.id   AF-A0A8S9ILU9-F1
#
_cell.length_a   1.000
_cell.length_b   1.000
_cell.length_c   1.000
_cell.angle_alpha   90.00
_cell.angle_beta   90.00
_cell.angle_gamma   90.00
#
_symmetry.space_group_name_H-M   'P 1'
#
loop_
_entity.id
_entity.type
_entity.pdbx_description
1 polymer ?
#
loop_
_entity_poly.entity_id
_entity_poly.type
_entity_poly.pdbx_seq_one_letter_code
_entity_poly.pdbx_strand_id
1 'polypeptide(L)'
;RYMQQYADVELSALGMAIATVVTVAEILKNSGFAVEKKIMTSTVDIKDGARGRPVQKPKIEITLAKSDKFDELMAAANEDKEAADAQEQN
;
A
#
# COMPACT_ATOMS: atom_id res chain seq x y z
N ARG A 1 -0.70 8.64 -4.84
CA ARG A 1 -1.08 9.84 -4.05
C ARG A 1 -0.20 10.05 -2.82
N TYR A 2 -0.23 9.21 -1.78
CA TYR A 2 0.63 9.42 -0.59
C TYR A 2 2.12 9.45 -0.93
N MET A 3 2.62 8.44 -1.63
CA MET A 3 4.02 8.45 -2.11
C MET A 3 4.31 9.54 -3.16
N GLN A 4 3.32 10.23 -3.74
CA GLN A 4 3.61 11.40 -4.60
C GLN A 4 3.86 12.65 -3.76
N GLN A 5 3.17 12.77 -2.62
CA GLN A 5 3.24 13.91 -1.71
C GLN A 5 4.35 13.76 -0.66
N TYR A 6 4.65 12.52 -0.27
CA TYR A 6 5.64 12.14 0.72
C TYR A 6 6.62 11.14 0.09
N ALA A 7 7.86 11.06 0.59
CA ALA A 7 8.84 10.12 0.06
C ALA A 7 8.47 8.64 0.33
N ASP A 8 7.79 8.40 1.46
CA ASP A 8 7.46 7.07 1.97
C ASP A 8 5.98 6.97 2.32
N VAL A 9 5.49 5.73 2.42
CA VAL A 9 4.16 5.39 2.95
C VAL A 9 4.26 4.19 3.88
N GLU A 10 3.52 4.23 4.99
CA GLU A 10 3.33 3.08 5.87
C GLU A 10 1.94 2.47 5.64
N LEU A 11 1.91 1.15 5.41
CA LEU A 11 0.71 0.35 5.28
C LEU A 11 0.64 -0.60 6.48
N SER A 12 -0.47 -0.57 7.21
CA SER A 12 -0.69 -1.50 8.32
C SER A 12 -2.06 -2.16 8.27
N ALA A 13 -2.13 -3.39 8.77
CA ALA A 13 -3.37 -4.16 8.81
C ALA A 13 -3.38 -5.17 9.96
N LEU A 14 -4.60 -5.55 10.36
CA LEU A 14 -4.87 -6.56 11.39
C LEU A 14 -5.64 -7.75 10.82
N GLY A 15 -5.27 -8.96 11.25
CA GLY A 15 -6.03 -10.18 10.91
C GLY A 15 -6.19 -10.39 9.41
N MET A 16 -7.42 -10.59 8.95
CA MET A 16 -7.71 -10.90 7.54
C MET A 16 -7.32 -9.77 6.57
N ALA A 17 -7.28 -8.52 7.03
CA ALA A 17 -6.89 -7.37 6.19
C ALA A 17 -5.38 -7.39 5.83
N ILE A 18 -4.57 -8.23 6.49
CA ILE A 18 -3.15 -8.38 6.17
C ILE A 18 -2.96 -8.79 4.71
N ALA A 19 -3.83 -9.67 4.18
CA ALA A 19 -3.77 -10.10 2.79
C ALA A 19 -3.83 -8.91 1.82
N THR A 20 -4.73 -7.95 2.07
CA THR A 20 -4.85 -6.74 1.24
C THR A 20 -3.56 -5.91 1.26
N VAL A 21 -2.96 -5.69 2.43
CA VAL A 21 -1.70 -4.92 2.54
C VAL A 21 -0.55 -5.63 1.82
N VAL A 22 -0.46 -6.96 1.93
CA VAL A 22 0.54 -7.76 1.20
C VAL A 22 0.35 -7.60 -0.30
N THR A 23 -0.87 -7.80 -0.81
CA THR A 23 -1.17 -7.68 -2.24
C THR A 23 -0.87 -6.28 -2.77
N VAL A 24 -1.24 -5.22 -2.03
CA VAL A 24 -0.92 -3.84 -2.44
C VAL A 24 0.60 -3.63 -2.50
N ALA A 25 1.35 -4.08 -1.50
CA ALA A 25 2.80 -3.95 -1.50
C ALA A 25 3.43 -4.74 -2.66
N GLU A 26 2.96 -5.96 -2.92
CA GLU A 26 3.42 -6.79 -4.04
C GLU A 26 3.17 -6.12 -5.40
N ILE A 27 1.96 -5.59 -5.63
CA ILE A 27 1.63 -4.86 -6.86
C ILE A 27 2.59 -3.68 -7.04
N LEU A 28 2.75 -2.84 -6.01
CA LEU A 28 3.58 -1.64 -6.10
C LEU A 28 5.05 -1.97 -6.38
N LYS A 29 5.59 -3.04 -5.79
CA LYS A 29 6.96 -3.48 -6.04
C LYS A 29 7.14 -4.12 -7.42
N ASN A 30 6.23 -4.99 -7.82
CA ASN A 30 6.31 -5.69 -9.10
C ASN A 30 6.11 -4.75 -10.29
N SER A 31 5.24 -3.75 -10.15
CA SER A 31 5.08 -2.68 -11.14
C SER A 31 6.21 -1.64 -11.10
N GLY A 32 7.18 -1.79 -10.19
CA GLY A 32 8.36 -0.93 -10.11
C GLY A 32 8.11 0.45 -9.51
N PHE A 33 6.96 0.71 -8.88
CA PHE A 33 6.66 1.98 -8.22
C PHE A 33 7.37 2.14 -6.87
N ALA A 34 7.60 1.04 -6.15
CA ALA A 34 8.09 1.12 -4.78
C ALA A 34 9.19 0.11 -4.49
N VAL A 35 9.98 0.43 -3.46
CA VAL A 35 10.92 -0.48 -2.80
C VAL A 35 10.53 -0.60 -1.32
N GLU A 36 10.66 -1.79 -0.74
CA GLU A 36 10.44 -1.95 0.69
C GLU A 36 11.60 -1.36 1.50
N LYS A 37 11.25 -0.60 2.54
CA LYS A 37 12.20 -0.18 3.59
C LYS A 37 12.09 -1.04 4.83
N LYS A 38 10.86 -1.44 5.19
CA LYS A 38 10.58 -2.23 6.39
C LYS A 38 9.37 -3.12 6.16
N ILE A 39 9.46 -4.37 6.61
CA ILE A 39 8.33 -5.29 6.74
C ILE A 39 8.40 -5.87 8.14
N MET A 40 7.35 -5.67 8.93
CA MET A 40 7.28 -6.18 10.30
C MET A 40 5.93 -6.82 10.56
N THR A 41 5.96 -8.00 11.17
CA THR A 41 4.78 -8.66 11.72
C THR A 41 4.89 -8.72 13.23
N SER A 42 3.77 -8.54 13.92
CA SER A 42 3.69 -8.63 15.37
C SER A 42 2.31 -9.16 15.78
N THR A 43 2.14 -9.44 17.05
CA THR A 43 0.83 -9.65 17.66
C THR A 43 0.53 -8.51 18.60
N VAL A 44 -0.71 -8.02 18.56
CA VAL A 44 -1.19 -6.93 19.42
C VAL A 44 -2.46 -7.33 20.14
N ASP A 45 -2.59 -6.89 21.39
CA ASP A 45 -3.80 -7.08 22.17
C ASP A 45 -4.86 -6.06 21.76
N ILE A 46 -6.01 -6.56 21.30
CA ILE A 46 -7.16 -5.73 20.95
C ILE A 46 -8.25 -5.92 22.01
N LYS A 47 -8.75 -4.82 22.56
CA LYS A 47 -9.93 -4.84 23.42
C LYS A 47 -11.16 -5.13 22.56
N ASP A 48 -11.74 -6.31 22.74
CA ASP A 48 -13.00 -6.68 22.12
C ASP A 48 -14.13 -6.41 23.12
N GLY A 49 -14.96 -5.39 22.88
CA GLY A 49 -16.05 -5.02 23.80
C GLY A 49 -17.09 -6.15 24.00
N ALA A 50 -17.17 -7.11 23.08
CA ALA A 50 -18.06 -8.26 23.18
C ALA A 50 -17.46 -9.43 23.98
N ARG A 51 -16.13 -9.47 24.14
CA ARG A 51 -15.43 -10.51 24.89
C ARG A 51 -14.76 -9.89 26.09
N GLY A 52 -15.10 -10.32 27.30
CA GLY A 52 -14.55 -9.76 28.56
C GLY A 52 -13.02 -9.90 28.76
N ARG A 53 -12.25 -10.28 27.73
CA ARG A 53 -10.78 -10.36 27.74
C ARG A 53 -10.20 -9.83 26.41
N PRO A 54 -9.00 -9.22 26.42
CA PRO A 54 -8.29 -8.86 25.20
C PRO A 54 -8.07 -10.07 24.28
N VAL A 55 -8.12 -9.83 22.97
CA VAL A 55 -7.84 -10.84 21.95
C VAL A 55 -6.59 -10.44 21.19
N GLN A 56 -5.64 -11.37 21.09
CA GLN A 56 -4.46 -11.15 20.26
C GLN A 56 -4.81 -11.24 18.78
N LYS A 57 -4.38 -10.23 18.02
CA LYS A 57 -4.50 -10.18 16.57
C LYS A 57 -3.12 -10.03 15.94
N PRO A 58 -2.83 -10.74 14.84
CA PRO A 58 -1.64 -10.44 14.07
C PRO A 58 -1.79 -9.04 13.46
N LYS A 59 -0.69 -8.29 13.46
CA LYS A 59 -0.51 -6.99 12.82
C LYS A 59 0.64 -7.09 11.82
N ILE A 60 0.47 -6.46 10.66
CA ILE A 60 1.56 -6.20 9.72
C ILE A 60 1.76 -4.70 9.59
N GLU A 61 3.01 -4.29 9.41
CA GLU A 61 3.44 -2.92 9.11
C GLU A 61 4.49 -2.98 8.00
N ILE A 62 4.20 -2.34 6.88
CA ILE A 62 5.08 -2.26 5.70
C ILE A 62 5.35 -0.79 5.41
N THR A 63 6.63 -0.40 5.41
CA THR A 63 7.06 0.91 4.94
C THR A 63 7.61 0.76 3.53
N LEU A 64 7.01 1.47 2.57
CA LEU A 64 7.42 1.53 1.18
C LEU A 64 7.95 2.92 0.86
N ALA A 65 9.00 2.99 0.06
CA ALA A 65 9.55 4.22 -0.49
C ALA A 65 9.35 4.25 -2.01
N LYS A 66 9.36 5.46 -2.59
CA LYS A 66 9.48 5.62 -4.04
C LYS A 66 10.68 4.84 -4.57
N SER A 67 10.48 4.12 -5.66
CA SER A 67 11.60 3.63 -6.47
C SER A 67 12.19 4.76 -7.32
N ASP A 68 13.35 4.52 -7.92
CA ASP A 68 13.96 5.45 -8.87
C ASP A 68 13.10 5.68 -10.12
N LYS A 69 12.21 4.73 -10.46
CA LYS A 69 11.33 4.78 -11.63
C LYS A 69 9.96 5.40 -11.33
N PHE A 70 9.72 5.80 -10.08
CA PHE A 70 8.38 6.16 -9.63
C PHE A 70 7.80 7.35 -10.41
N ASP A 71 8.56 8.43 -10.51
CA ASP A 71 8.08 9.66 -11.14
C ASP A 71 7.88 9.47 -12.66
N GLU A 72 8.76 8.69 -13.32
CA GLU A 72 8.62 8.32 -14.74
C GLU A 72 7.35 7.49 -14.99
N LEU A 73 7.12 6.46 -14.20
CA LEU A 73 5.93 5.60 -14.33
C LEU A 73 4.63 6.35 -14.03
N MET A 74 4.67 7.32 -13.11
CA MET A 74 3.51 8.15 -12.80
C MET A 74 3.18 9.13 -13.93
N ALA A 75 4.20 9.69 -14.58
CA ALA A 75 4.00 10.55 -15.75
C ALA A 75 3.37 9.75 -16.91
N ALA A 76 3.95 8.59 -17.24
CA ALA A 76 3.43 7.71 -18.29
C ALA A 76 1.97 7.30 -18.04
N ALA A 77 1.62 6.92 -16.80
CA ALA A 77 0.25 6.53 -16.47
C ALA A 77 -0.77 7.68 -16.58
N ASN A 78 -0.35 8.94 -16.41
CA ASN A 78 -1.22 10.09 -16.63
C ASN A 78 -1.44 10.36 -18.12
N GLU A 79 -0.39 10.26 -18.93
CA GLU A 79 -0.49 10.40 -20.39
C GLU A 79 -1.42 9.33 -21.00
N ASP A 80 -1.29 8.08 -20.57
CA ASP A 80 -2.17 6.99 -21.01
C ASP A 80 -3.63 7.26 -20.64
N LYS A 81 -3.86 7.82 -19.45
CA LYS A 81 -5.21 8.16 -18.98
C LYS A 81 -5.82 9.30 -19.79
N GLU A 82 -5.05 10.35 -20.05
CA GLU A 82 -5.49 11.49 -20.87
C GLU A 82 -5.80 11.07 -22.32
N ALA A 83 -5.00 10.15 -22.88
CA ALA A 83 -5.24 9.59 -24.21
C ALA A 83 -6.51 8.74 -24.26
N ALA A 84 -6.79 7.93 -23.24
CA ALA A 84 -8.01 7.14 -23.14
C ALA A 84 -9.26 8.02 -23.02
N ASP A 85 -9.21 9.03 -22.13
CA ASP A 85 -10.33 9.96 -21.91
C ASP A 85 -10.64 10.79 -23.18
N ALA A 86 -9.65 11.10 -24.01
CA ALA A 86 -9.83 11.80 -25.29
C ALA A 86 -10.42 10.92 -26.41
N GLN A 87 -10.23 9.60 -26.34
CA GLN A 87 -10.81 8.65 -27.29
C GLN A 87 -12.27 8.32 -26.98
N GLU A 88 -12.69 8.35 -25.71
CA GLU A 88 -14.08 8.10 -25.30
C GLU A 88 -15.03 9.28 -25.57
N GLN A 89 -14.49 10.47 -25.85
CA GLN A 89 -15.28 11.70 -26.10
C GLN A 89 -15.50 12.01 -27.60
N ASN A 90 -15.02 11.16 -28.51
CA ASN A 90 -15.24 11.25 -29.97
C ASN A 90 -16.17 10.13 -30.47
#